data_AF-A0ABD4W371-F1
#
_entry.id   AF-A0ABD4W371-F1
#
_cell.length_a   1.000
_cell.length_b   1.000
_cell.length_c   1.000
_cell.angle_alpha   90.00
_cell.angle_beta   90.00
_cell.angle_gamma   90.00
#
_symmetry.space_group_name_H-M   'P 1'
#
loop_
_entity.id
_entity.type
_entity.pdbx_description
1 polymer ?
#
loop_
_entity_poly.entity_id
_entity_poly.type
_entity_poly.pdbx_seq_one_letter_code
_entity_poly.pdbx_strand_id
1 'polypeptide(L)'
;MQKIESMYWERDLSSIDELLDKLKQFGQHGLLNLLTKLLIVNVKDGLDCPMAQQCRQELCQRLLAVDKWTDNNNLLILFAYGVFILDSKHLDYFAKQLFERYQRIDGMPIKKVEILAIIAVNYLANDLHKGRGSHSGEAVDFLYSLPAHPHFLLYKLLAKYYKAVALENVEQQKKISRMLAEFGYRDLIVAFSTAP
;
A
#
# COMPACT_ATOMS: atom_id res chain seq x y z
N MET A 1 -3.58 -6.10 13.82
CA MET A 1 -3.26 -6.27 12.39
C MET A 1 -4.49 -6.68 11.59
N GLN A 2 -5.09 -7.87 11.75
CA GLN A 2 -6.27 -8.27 10.96
C GLN A 2 -7.43 -7.24 10.94
N LYS A 3 -7.76 -6.66 12.10
CA LYS A 3 -8.81 -5.63 12.18
C LYS A 3 -8.43 -4.32 11.46
N ILE A 4 -7.14 -3.99 11.40
CA ILE A 4 -6.61 -2.80 10.71
C ILE A 4 -6.59 -3.03 9.19
N GLU A 5 -6.19 -4.23 8.77
CA GLU A 5 -6.24 -4.65 7.36
C GLU A 5 -7.68 -4.58 6.84
N SER A 6 -8.66 -5.12 7.55
CA SER A 6 -10.07 -5.04 7.14
C SER A 6 -10.57 -3.58 7.06
N MET A 7 -10.27 -2.75 8.06
CA MET A 7 -10.62 -1.32 8.05
C MET A 7 -10.08 -0.60 6.80
N TYR A 8 -8.85 -0.92 6.38
CA TYR A 8 -8.24 -0.32 5.21
C TYR A 8 -8.94 -0.75 3.91
N TRP A 9 -9.15 -2.06 3.75
CA TRP A 9 -9.77 -2.62 2.54
C TRP A 9 -11.25 -2.24 2.40
N GLU A 10 -11.97 -2.17 3.51
CA GLU A 10 -13.41 -1.86 3.56
C GLU A 10 -13.69 -0.35 3.66
N ARG A 11 -12.64 0.47 3.85
CA ARG A 11 -12.76 1.91 4.13
C ARG A 11 -13.72 2.20 5.30
N ASP A 12 -13.70 1.37 6.34
CA ASP A 12 -14.58 1.49 7.51
C ASP A 12 -14.13 2.65 8.42
N LEU A 13 -14.63 3.85 8.09
CA LEU A 13 -14.36 5.10 8.81
C LEU A 13 -14.79 5.06 10.28
N SER A 14 -15.90 4.38 10.59
CA SER A 14 -16.43 4.28 11.96
C SER A 14 -15.48 3.51 12.86
N SER A 15 -14.98 2.36 12.36
CA SER A 15 -14.00 1.55 13.07
C SER A 15 -12.64 2.26 13.25
N ILE A 16 -12.25 3.11 12.29
CA ILE A 16 -11.03 3.93 12.37
C ILE A 16 -11.16 5.00 13.46
N ASP A 17 -12.29 5.70 13.52
CA ASP A 17 -12.56 6.73 14.55
C ASP A 17 -12.62 6.10 15.97
N GLU A 18 -13.22 4.90 16.13
CA GLU A 18 -13.16 4.17 17.41
C GLU A 18 -11.72 3.78 17.83
N LEU A 19 -10.87 3.41 16.86
CA LEU A 19 -9.49 3.02 17.13
C LEU A 19 -8.68 4.23 17.62
N LEU A 20 -8.92 5.41 17.05
CA LEU A 20 -8.33 6.67 17.51
C LEU A 20 -8.67 6.98 18.95
N ASP A 21 -9.95 6.89 19.31
CA ASP A 21 -10.40 7.25 20.64
C ASP A 21 -9.85 6.29 21.70
N LYS A 22 -9.73 5.00 21.36
CA LYS A 22 -9.00 4.02 22.17
C LYS A 22 -7.52 4.40 22.30
N LEU A 23 -6.86 4.80 21.21
CA LEU A 23 -5.44 5.17 21.24
C LEU A 23 -5.13 6.42 22.08
N LYS A 24 -6.05 7.38 22.13
CA LYS A 24 -5.94 8.54 23.03
C LYS A 24 -5.97 8.12 24.51
N GLN A 25 -6.64 7.02 24.84
CA GLN A 25 -6.82 6.54 26.22
C GLN A 25 -5.66 5.66 26.72
N PHE A 26 -4.98 4.90 25.85
CA PHE A 26 -3.98 3.90 26.27
C PHE A 26 -2.51 4.36 26.27
N GLY A 27 -2.23 5.65 26.05
CA GLY A 27 -0.86 6.16 25.96
C GLY A 27 -0.16 5.79 24.64
N GLN A 28 0.86 6.55 24.26
CA GLN A 28 1.42 6.52 22.90
C GLN A 28 2.28 5.27 22.63
N HIS A 29 1.69 4.19 22.14
CA HIS A 29 2.44 3.21 21.37
C HIS A 29 2.77 3.79 19.99
N GLY A 30 3.98 4.34 19.84
CA GLY A 30 4.38 5.12 18.65
C GLY A 30 4.13 4.43 17.29
N LEU A 31 4.26 3.10 17.20
CA LEU A 31 3.94 2.34 15.98
C LEU A 31 2.44 2.38 15.65
N LEU A 32 1.60 2.02 16.63
CA LEU A 32 0.15 1.94 16.44
C LEU A 32 -0.44 3.33 16.20
N ASN A 33 0.11 4.35 16.87
CA ASN A 33 -0.27 5.74 16.65
C ASN A 33 0.00 6.17 15.21
N LEU A 34 1.23 6.01 14.70
CA LEU A 34 1.55 6.38 13.33
C LEU A 34 0.72 5.57 12.32
N LEU A 35 0.58 4.26 12.52
CA LEU A 35 -0.24 3.41 11.66
C LEU A 35 -1.69 3.89 11.58
N THR A 36 -2.31 4.24 12.71
CA THR A 36 -3.68 4.76 12.73
C THR A 36 -3.78 6.10 12.00
N LYS A 37 -2.83 7.02 12.22
CA LYS A 37 -2.79 8.30 11.49
C LYS A 37 -2.67 8.10 9.98
N LEU A 38 -1.83 7.15 9.54
CA LEU A 38 -1.70 6.80 8.12
C LEU A 38 -3.03 6.32 7.53
N LEU A 39 -3.78 5.48 8.25
CA LEU A 39 -5.10 5.02 7.79
C LEU A 39 -6.09 6.19 7.64
N ILE A 40 -6.12 7.10 8.61
CA ILE A 40 -7.03 8.26 8.56
C ILE A 40 -6.70 9.16 7.38
N VAL A 41 -5.43 9.48 7.19
CA VAL A 41 -4.98 10.32 6.08
C VAL A 41 -5.35 9.69 4.74
N ASN A 42 -5.14 8.38 4.58
CA ASN A 42 -5.47 7.68 3.33
C ASN A 42 -6.98 7.53 3.08
N VAL A 43 -7.81 7.44 4.12
CA VAL A 43 -9.23 7.11 3.97
C VAL A 43 -10.14 8.34 4.08
N LYS A 44 -9.83 9.31 4.96
CA LYS A 44 -10.70 10.40 5.41
C LYS A 44 -10.22 11.79 4.99
N ASP A 45 -9.02 12.18 5.41
CA ASP A 45 -8.58 13.59 5.37
C ASP A 45 -7.87 13.99 4.06
N GLY A 46 -7.54 13.02 3.21
CA GLY A 46 -6.77 13.25 1.99
C GLY A 46 -5.29 13.55 2.25
N LEU A 47 -4.51 13.59 1.17
CA LEU A 47 -3.05 13.63 1.22
C LEU A 47 -2.47 15.05 1.49
N ASP A 48 -3.29 16.09 1.38
CA ASP A 48 -2.87 17.50 1.48
C ASP A 48 -3.13 18.14 2.86
N CYS A 49 -3.44 17.33 3.88
CA CYS A 49 -3.69 17.84 5.23
C CYS A 49 -2.38 17.95 6.07
N PRO A 50 -2.32 18.81 7.10
CA PRO A 50 -1.16 18.91 7.99
C PRO A 50 -0.77 17.58 8.66
N MET A 51 -1.75 16.71 8.92
CA MET A 51 -1.49 15.37 9.47
C MET A 51 -0.69 14.51 8.49
N ALA A 52 -0.97 14.59 7.19
CA ALA A 52 -0.22 13.85 6.17
C ALA A 52 1.26 14.25 6.15
N GLN A 53 1.55 15.55 6.27
CA GLN A 53 2.93 16.06 6.34
C GLN A 53 3.67 15.56 7.59
N GLN A 54 3.00 15.57 8.75
CA GLN A 54 3.58 15.03 9.99
C GLN A 54 3.86 13.53 9.88
N CYS A 55 2.90 12.77 9.34
CA CYS A 55 3.08 11.33 9.13
C CYS A 55 4.24 11.04 8.16
N ARG A 56 4.41 11.86 7.11
CA ARG A 56 5.51 11.71 6.15
C ARG A 56 6.86 11.90 6.83
N GLN A 57 7.00 12.97 7.61
CA GLN A 57 8.24 13.25 8.34
C GLN A 57 8.57 12.13 9.33
N GLU A 58 7.58 11.70 10.12
CA GLU A 58 7.77 10.63 11.10
C GLU A 58 8.11 9.29 10.44
N LEU A 59 7.44 8.94 9.34
CA LEU A 59 7.72 7.74 8.56
C LEU A 59 9.15 7.74 8.02
N CYS A 60 9.55 8.82 7.33
CA CYS A 60 10.91 8.96 6.79
C CYS A 60 11.97 8.85 7.89
N GLN A 61 11.77 9.52 9.04
CA GLN A 61 12.70 9.44 10.18
C GLN A 61 12.86 8.01 10.67
N ARG A 62 11.75 7.27 10.84
CA ARG A 62 11.77 5.87 11.31
C ARG A 62 12.47 4.93 10.32
N LEU A 63 12.24 5.11 9.02
CA LEU A 63 12.87 4.31 7.98
C LEU A 63 14.37 4.58 7.86
N LEU A 64 14.79 5.86 7.92
CA LEU A 64 16.20 6.26 7.81
C LEU A 64 17.02 5.92 9.07
N ALA A 65 16.39 5.80 10.23
CA ALA A 65 17.06 5.45 11.48
C ALA A 65 17.53 3.98 11.56
N VAL A 66 17.11 3.13 10.61
CA VAL A 66 17.41 1.69 10.61
C VAL A 66 18.06 1.29 9.27
N ASP A 67 19.35 0.98 9.31
CA ASP A 67 20.17 0.61 8.13
C ASP A 67 19.55 -0.50 7.26
N LYS A 68 18.89 -1.47 7.90
CA LYS A 68 18.15 -2.57 7.24
C LYS A 68 16.67 -2.55 7.59
N TRP A 69 16.02 -1.40 7.40
CA TRP A 69 14.60 -1.24 7.74
C TRP A 69 13.69 -2.29 7.07
N THR A 70 14.07 -2.78 5.89
CA THR A 70 13.34 -3.80 5.13
C THR A 70 13.24 -5.14 5.87
N ASP A 71 14.13 -5.45 6.81
CA ASP A 71 14.06 -6.65 7.66
C ASP A 71 13.11 -6.47 8.86
N ASN A 72 12.67 -5.24 9.15
CA ASN A 72 11.81 -4.91 10.27
C ASN A 72 10.33 -4.93 9.85
N ASN A 73 9.58 -5.95 10.32
CA ASN A 73 8.17 -6.12 9.99
C ASN A 73 7.29 -4.91 10.35
N ASN A 74 7.58 -4.20 11.44
CA ASN A 74 6.81 -3.03 11.83
C ASN A 74 7.02 -1.86 10.86
N LEU A 75 8.25 -1.70 10.35
CA LEU A 75 8.56 -0.69 9.35
C LEU A 75 7.99 -1.04 7.98
N LEU A 76 7.97 -2.33 7.61
CA LEU A 76 7.27 -2.79 6.41
C LEU A 76 5.77 -2.46 6.46
N ILE A 77 5.12 -2.70 7.61
CA ILE A 77 3.70 -2.35 7.80
C ILE A 77 3.50 -0.85 7.67
N LEU A 78 4.29 -0.03 8.36
CA LEU A 78 4.20 1.42 8.25
C LEU A 78 4.41 1.90 6.81
N PHE A 79 5.36 1.31 6.08
CA PHE A 79 5.61 1.64 4.69
C PHE A 79 4.42 1.26 3.79
N ALA A 80 3.83 0.07 3.98
CA ALA A 80 2.65 -0.38 3.23
C ALA A 80 1.50 0.64 3.27
N TYR A 81 1.19 1.17 4.45
CA TYR A 81 0.15 2.18 4.64
C TYR A 81 0.66 3.62 4.46
N GLY A 82 1.97 3.81 4.23
CA GLY A 82 2.61 5.09 4.05
C GLY A 82 2.91 5.46 2.60
N VAL A 83 2.72 4.56 1.64
CA VAL A 83 3.14 4.76 0.24
C VAL A 83 2.59 6.07 -0.35
N PHE A 84 1.30 6.33 -0.22
CA PHE A 84 0.64 7.48 -0.83
C PHE A 84 1.04 8.83 -0.21
N ILE A 85 1.44 8.83 1.06
CA ILE A 85 1.84 10.07 1.73
C ILE A 85 3.27 10.48 1.38
N LEU A 86 4.10 9.60 0.83
CA LEU A 86 5.49 9.91 0.48
C LEU A 86 5.57 10.74 -0.81
N ASP A 87 6.53 11.66 -0.89
CA ASP A 87 6.86 12.26 -2.18
C ASP A 87 7.60 11.27 -3.09
N SER A 88 7.66 11.61 -4.38
CA SER A 88 8.26 10.76 -5.41
C SER A 88 9.69 10.32 -5.08
N LYS A 89 10.53 11.25 -4.58
CA LYS A 89 11.94 10.96 -4.31
C LYS A 89 12.12 9.97 -3.15
N HIS A 90 11.41 10.19 -2.05
CA HIS A 90 11.47 9.28 -0.91
C HIS A 90 10.87 7.92 -1.24
N LEU A 91 9.75 7.89 -1.96
CA LEU A 91 9.09 6.65 -2.35
C LEU A 91 10.01 5.80 -3.23
N ASP A 92 10.61 6.37 -4.26
CA ASP A 92 11.49 5.63 -5.18
C ASP A 92 12.75 5.12 -4.45
N TYR A 93 13.30 5.91 -3.52
CA TYR A 93 14.44 5.52 -2.69
C TYR A 93 14.14 4.30 -1.79
N PHE A 94 13.00 4.29 -1.09
CA PHE A 94 12.64 3.18 -0.21
C PHE A 94 12.15 1.96 -1.00
N ALA A 95 11.37 2.16 -2.07
CA ALA A 95 10.90 1.07 -2.91
C ALA A 95 12.04 0.31 -3.57
N LYS A 96 13.08 1.02 -4.06
CA LYS A 96 14.28 0.39 -4.62
C LYS A 96 14.94 -0.56 -3.61
N GLN A 97 15.18 -0.11 -2.38
CA GLN A 97 15.76 -0.95 -1.32
C GLN A 97 14.90 -2.19 -1.02
N LEU A 98 13.57 -2.02 -1.05
CA LEU A 98 12.64 -3.11 -0.81
C LEU A 98 12.70 -4.17 -1.91
N PHE A 99 12.60 -3.76 -3.18
CA PHE A 99 12.60 -4.70 -4.31
C PHE A 99 13.98 -5.36 -4.51
N GLU A 100 15.08 -4.65 -4.24
CA GLU A 100 16.42 -5.24 -4.20
C GLU A 100 16.54 -6.31 -3.10
N ARG A 101 15.95 -6.07 -1.92
CA ARG A 101 16.00 -7.01 -0.78
C ARG A 101 15.18 -8.27 -1.03
N TYR A 102 14.04 -8.14 -1.72
CA TYR A 102 12.99 -9.16 -1.83
C TYR A 102 12.84 -9.75 -3.24
N GLN A 103 13.97 -9.96 -3.95
CA GLN A 103 13.98 -10.64 -5.26
C GLN A 103 13.54 -12.11 -5.21
N ARG A 104 13.60 -12.74 -4.04
CA ARG A 104 13.15 -14.12 -3.79
C ARG A 104 12.34 -14.17 -2.50
N ILE A 105 11.19 -14.81 -2.55
CA ILE A 105 10.23 -14.90 -1.43
C ILE A 105 9.93 -16.34 -1.02
N ASP A 106 10.63 -17.31 -1.60
CA ASP A 106 10.46 -18.73 -1.31
C ASP A 106 10.69 -19.02 0.19
N GLY A 107 9.75 -19.76 0.78
CA GLY A 107 9.80 -20.13 2.20
C GLY A 107 9.48 -19.00 3.19
N MET A 108 9.15 -17.78 2.72
CA MET A 108 8.72 -16.71 3.62
C MET A 108 7.31 -16.97 4.20
N PRO A 109 7.03 -16.50 5.43
CA PRO A 109 5.68 -16.56 5.97
C PRO A 109 4.68 -15.83 5.08
N ILE A 110 3.52 -16.44 4.82
CA ILE A 110 2.45 -15.86 3.96
C ILE A 110 2.16 -14.41 4.32
N LYS A 111 2.00 -14.10 5.62
CA LYS A 111 1.73 -12.73 6.08
C LYS A 111 2.81 -11.71 5.71
N LYS A 112 4.08 -12.13 5.67
CA LYS A 112 5.18 -11.24 5.26
C LYS A 112 5.09 -10.97 3.76
N VAL A 113 4.84 -12.01 2.97
CA VAL A 113 4.64 -11.90 1.52
C VAL A 113 3.42 -11.02 1.20
N GLU A 114 2.34 -11.15 1.98
CA GLU A 114 1.14 -10.31 1.87
C GLU A 114 1.44 -8.83 2.09
N ILE A 115 2.19 -8.46 3.13
CA ILE A 115 2.61 -7.07 3.37
C ILE A 115 3.42 -6.53 2.19
N LEU A 116 4.33 -7.33 1.64
CA LEU A 116 5.12 -6.94 0.46
C LEU A 116 4.22 -6.76 -0.78
N ALA A 117 3.21 -7.61 -0.95
CA ALA A 117 2.24 -7.49 -2.05
C ALA A 117 1.38 -6.23 -1.92
N ILE A 118 0.96 -5.86 -0.69
CA ILE A 118 0.26 -4.59 -0.42
C ILE A 118 1.15 -3.42 -0.80
N ILE A 119 2.41 -3.42 -0.39
CA ILE A 119 3.36 -2.36 -0.74
C ILE A 119 3.47 -2.22 -2.27
N ALA A 120 3.67 -3.33 -2.99
CA ALA A 120 3.83 -3.32 -4.43
C ALA A 120 2.57 -2.81 -5.17
N VAL A 121 1.38 -3.20 -4.71
CA VAL A 121 0.10 -2.70 -5.24
C VAL A 121 -0.05 -1.19 -4.98
N ASN A 122 0.21 -0.74 -3.75
CA ASN A 122 0.10 0.67 -3.38
C ASN A 122 1.11 1.52 -4.14
N TYR A 123 2.31 0.98 -4.41
CA TYR A 123 3.33 1.64 -5.21
C TYR A 123 2.84 1.87 -6.65
N LEU A 124 2.33 0.82 -7.31
CA LEU A 124 1.78 0.90 -8.67
C LEU A 124 0.62 1.89 -8.78
N ALA A 125 -0.28 1.85 -7.79
CA ALA A 125 -1.40 2.76 -7.67
C ALA A 125 -0.97 4.22 -7.55
N ASN A 126 -0.02 4.49 -6.66
CA ASN A 126 0.51 5.83 -6.44
C ASN A 126 1.26 6.37 -7.68
N ASP A 127 2.02 5.52 -8.38
CA ASP A 127 2.68 5.89 -9.65
C ASP A 127 1.68 6.36 -10.69
N LEU A 128 0.56 5.64 -10.83
CA LEU A 128 -0.51 6.00 -11.73
C LEU A 128 -1.17 7.30 -11.32
N HIS A 129 -1.50 7.47 -10.04
CA HIS A 129 -2.13 8.68 -9.50
C HIS A 129 -1.27 9.93 -9.74
N LYS A 130 0.06 9.83 -9.58
CA LYS A 130 0.99 10.94 -9.83
C LYS A 130 1.29 11.18 -11.31
N GLY A 131 0.60 10.51 -12.22
CA GLY A 131 0.82 10.62 -13.67
C GLY A 131 2.22 10.19 -14.09
N ARG A 132 2.93 9.41 -13.26
CA ARG A 132 4.33 9.07 -13.51
C ARG A 132 4.49 8.06 -14.63
N GLY A 133 3.43 7.32 -14.99
CA GLY A 133 3.31 6.47 -16.20
C GLY A 133 4.43 5.44 -16.41
N SER A 134 5.41 5.39 -15.51
CA SER A 134 6.72 4.83 -15.76
C SER A 134 7.02 3.72 -14.78
N HIS A 135 6.66 2.51 -15.20
CA HIS A 135 7.50 1.32 -15.09
C HIS A 135 8.13 1.06 -13.71
N SER A 136 7.32 0.78 -12.69
CA SER A 136 7.75 -0.17 -11.66
C SER A 136 7.63 -1.60 -12.17
N GLY A 137 8.39 -1.90 -13.23
CA GLY A 137 8.55 -3.27 -13.72
C GLY A 137 8.88 -4.22 -12.56
N GLU A 138 9.73 -3.78 -11.64
CA GLU A 138 10.07 -4.51 -10.41
C GLU A 138 8.85 -4.83 -9.53
N ALA A 139 7.91 -3.90 -9.33
CA ALA A 139 6.71 -4.14 -8.53
C ALA A 139 5.74 -5.10 -9.25
N VAL A 140 5.58 -4.94 -10.57
CA VAL A 140 4.77 -5.87 -11.39
C VAL A 140 5.37 -7.27 -11.39
N ASP A 141 6.68 -7.37 -11.62
CA ASP A 141 7.41 -8.63 -11.67
C ASP A 141 7.40 -9.32 -10.30
N PHE A 142 7.56 -8.55 -9.22
CA PHE A 142 7.38 -9.04 -7.86
C PHE A 142 5.99 -9.65 -7.66
N LEU A 143 4.92 -8.92 -8.04
CA LEU A 143 3.55 -9.40 -7.89
C LEU A 143 3.27 -10.65 -8.74
N TYR A 144 3.82 -10.73 -9.95
CA TYR A 144 3.70 -11.92 -10.79
C TYR A 144 4.49 -13.11 -10.24
N SER A 145 5.60 -12.88 -9.54
CA SER A 145 6.42 -13.91 -8.88
C SER A 145 5.74 -14.54 -7.67
N LEU A 146 4.67 -13.93 -7.12
CA LEU A 146 3.94 -14.48 -5.97
C LEU A 146 3.52 -15.95 -6.22
N PRO A 147 3.43 -16.80 -5.18
CA PRO A 147 2.98 -18.17 -5.33
C PRO A 147 1.61 -18.28 -6.01
N ALA A 148 1.36 -19.36 -6.75
CA ALA A 148 0.05 -19.68 -7.32
C ALA A 148 -0.93 -20.18 -6.23
N HIS A 149 -1.17 -19.33 -5.23
CA HIS A 149 -2.04 -19.59 -4.09
C HIS A 149 -3.24 -18.62 -4.13
N PRO A 150 -4.47 -19.07 -3.84
CA PRO A 150 -5.68 -18.22 -3.93
C PRO A 150 -5.58 -16.90 -3.15
N HIS A 151 -4.90 -16.92 -2.00
CA HIS A 151 -4.61 -15.74 -1.19
C HIS A 151 -3.93 -14.60 -1.97
N PHE A 152 -3.15 -14.90 -3.01
CA PHE A 152 -2.43 -13.89 -3.80
C PHE A 152 -3.13 -13.47 -5.10
N LEU A 153 -4.30 -14.06 -5.41
CA LEU A 153 -4.98 -13.86 -6.68
C LEU A 153 -5.29 -12.39 -6.97
N LEU A 154 -5.82 -11.68 -5.98
CA LEU A 154 -6.23 -10.28 -6.13
C LEU A 154 -5.03 -9.36 -6.42
N TYR A 155 -3.91 -9.54 -5.71
CA TYR A 155 -2.70 -8.75 -5.94
C TYR A 155 -2.15 -8.95 -7.36
N LYS A 156 -2.19 -10.19 -7.88
CA LYS A 156 -1.81 -10.49 -9.27
C LYS A 156 -2.75 -9.85 -10.30
N LEU A 157 -4.05 -9.84 -10.03
CA LEU A 157 -5.03 -9.17 -10.89
C LEU A 157 -4.82 -7.65 -10.92
N LEU A 158 -4.54 -7.04 -9.77
CA LEU A 158 -4.22 -5.62 -9.67
C LEU A 158 -2.92 -5.28 -10.41
N ALA A 159 -1.87 -6.10 -10.29
CA ALA A 159 -0.65 -5.93 -11.10
C ALA A 159 -0.96 -5.93 -12.60
N LYS A 160 -1.81 -6.86 -13.06
CA LYS A 160 -2.23 -6.94 -14.46
C LYS A 160 -3.04 -5.71 -14.90
N TYR A 161 -3.89 -5.19 -14.01
CA TYR A 161 -4.63 -3.96 -14.25
C TYR A 161 -3.69 -2.76 -14.40
N TYR A 162 -2.84 -2.49 -13.41
CA TYR A 162 -1.94 -1.34 -13.45
C TYR A 162 -0.95 -1.42 -14.61
N LYS A 163 -0.44 -2.63 -14.94
CA LYS A 163 0.36 -2.85 -16.15
C LYS A 163 -0.41 -2.47 -17.41
N ALA A 164 -1.69 -2.86 -17.52
CA ALA A 164 -2.50 -2.50 -18.67
C ALA A 164 -2.74 -0.99 -18.77
N VAL A 165 -2.96 -0.30 -17.64
CA VAL A 165 -3.11 1.17 -17.63
C VAL A 165 -1.82 1.86 -18.06
N ALA A 166 -0.67 1.45 -17.51
CA ALA A 166 0.63 2.04 -17.85
C ALA A 166 1.02 1.84 -19.33
N LEU A 167 0.56 0.74 -19.94
CA LEU A 167 0.78 0.44 -21.36
C LEU A 167 -0.36 0.95 -22.27
N GLU A 168 -1.29 1.75 -21.75
CA GLU A 168 -2.47 2.25 -22.46
C GLU A 168 -3.30 1.14 -23.15
N ASN A 169 -3.25 -0.08 -22.60
CA ASN A 169 -4.00 -1.22 -23.10
C ASN A 169 -5.45 -1.18 -22.60
N VAL A 170 -6.26 -0.36 -23.27
CA VAL A 170 -7.67 -0.09 -22.92
C VAL A 170 -8.53 -1.35 -22.91
N GLU A 171 -8.27 -2.31 -23.81
CA GLU A 171 -9.02 -3.57 -23.85
C GLU A 171 -8.81 -4.39 -22.58
N GLN A 172 -7.55 -4.60 -22.21
CA GLN A 172 -7.18 -5.37 -21.03
C GLN A 172 -7.62 -4.66 -19.73
N GLN A 173 -7.51 -3.32 -19.70
CA GLN A 173 -8.02 -2.50 -18.61
C GLN A 173 -9.53 -2.74 -18.43
N LYS A 174 -10.35 -2.54 -19.48
CA LYS A 174 -11.80 -2.72 -19.42
C LYS A 174 -12.19 -4.14 -19.02
N LYS A 175 -11.49 -5.15 -19.53
CA LYS A 175 -11.72 -6.55 -19.19
C LYS A 175 -11.56 -6.81 -17.69
N ILE A 176 -10.46 -6.32 -17.10
CA ILE A 176 -10.20 -6.52 -15.67
C ILE A 176 -11.16 -5.70 -14.82
N SER A 177 -11.43 -4.44 -15.20
CA SER A 177 -12.39 -3.59 -14.46
C SER A 177 -13.79 -4.18 -14.41
N ARG A 178 -14.28 -4.75 -15.52
CA ARG A 178 -15.60 -5.42 -15.54
C ARG A 178 -15.62 -6.64 -14.64
N MET A 179 -14.61 -7.50 -14.75
CA MET A 179 -14.50 -8.69 -13.90
C MET A 179 -14.49 -8.32 -12.41
N LEU A 180 -13.67 -7.35 -12.00
CA LEU A 180 -13.63 -6.89 -10.62
C LEU A 180 -14.99 -6.32 -10.18
N ALA A 181 -15.66 -5.54 -11.02
CA ALA A 181 -16.98 -5.00 -10.72
C ALA A 181 -18.05 -6.10 -10.57
N GLU A 182 -18.03 -7.13 -11.42
CA GLU A 182 -18.96 -8.27 -11.36
C GLU A 182 -18.85 -9.07 -10.06
N PHE A 183 -17.65 -9.13 -9.48
CA PHE A 183 -17.39 -9.77 -8.19
C PHE A 183 -17.52 -8.82 -6.98
N GLY A 184 -17.97 -7.57 -7.16
CA GLY A 184 -18.16 -6.61 -6.07
C GLY A 184 -16.88 -5.86 -5.64
N TYR A 185 -15.80 -5.94 -6.42
CA TYR A 185 -14.50 -5.32 -6.14
C TYR A 185 -14.27 -4.02 -6.93
N ARG A 186 -15.34 -3.32 -7.33
CA ARG A 186 -15.24 -2.06 -8.09
C ARG A 186 -14.37 -1.03 -7.38
N ASP A 187 -14.59 -0.89 -6.07
CA ASP A 187 -13.96 0.16 -5.28
C ASP A 187 -12.48 -0.09 -5.02
N LEU A 188 -11.97 -1.32 -5.23
CA LEU A 188 -10.54 -1.56 -5.14
C LEU A 188 -9.77 -0.80 -6.23
N ILE A 189 -10.33 -0.67 -7.43
CA ILE A 189 -9.67 0.08 -8.49
C ILE A 189 -9.67 1.58 -8.16
N VAL A 190 -10.79 2.08 -7.63
CA VAL A 190 -11.04 3.50 -7.34
C VAL A 190 -10.32 3.96 -6.06
N ALA A 191 -10.32 3.16 -5.00
CA ALA A 191 -9.66 3.46 -3.72
C ALA A 191 -8.16 3.73 -3.88
N PHE A 192 -7.56 3.13 -4.90
CA PHE A 192 -6.15 3.30 -5.24
C PHE A 192 -5.89 4.34 -6.34
N SER A 193 -6.94 4.91 -6.95
CA SER A 193 -6.83 5.92 -7.99
C SER A 193 -7.44 7.29 -7.63
N THR A 194 -8.14 7.41 -6.50
CA THR A 194 -8.72 8.68 -6.04
C THR A 194 -8.57 8.89 -4.53
N ALA A 195 -7.65 9.78 -4.14
CA ALA A 195 -8.03 10.88 -3.26
C ALA A 195 -8.38 12.06 -4.21
N PRO A 196 -9.41 12.87 -3.88
CA PRO A 196 -9.86 13.97 -4.74
C PRO A 196 -8.74 14.94 -5.11
#